data_AF-A0A1C7MHB8-F1
#
_entry.id   AF-A0A1C7MHB8-F1
#
_cell.length_a   1.000
_cell.length_b   1.000
_cell.length_c   1.000
_cell.angle_alpha   90.00
_cell.angle_beta   90.00
_cell.angle_gamma   90.00
#
_symmetry.space_group_name_H-M   'P 1'
#
loop_
_entity.id
_entity.type
_entity.pdbx_description
1 polymer ?
#
loop_
_entity_poly.entity_id
_entity_poly.type
_entity_poly.pdbx_seq_one_letter_code
_entity_poly.pdbx_strand_id
1 'polypeptide(L)'
;MFMAHPMDPSNQPGSTPSTSSYTPPPTPPSDEDAGAGANTAVPAASVPPDPQSNLPIPHIAPTIVTPPLHANPPFNTHQFFVALEKSFPGPIAANLMRVSRALLVDRIGRVRRDALTVKDLESQAYLFKAALSELRTETSLLTRNETAAMRTATSSLRREVDALNGRMKEDVATLKHEIQMEVDSRKNESKNDLKKLDIEIEELLNKSFVNLGELRTSIEESRWENMRKSVAALTGFLFLIVISMELFVSKPKKSANPSAPPPKAEVLPPGAGGAALGYIASVLHPC
;
A
#
# COMPACT_ATOMS: atom_id res chain seq x y z
N MET A 1 27.35 32.00 -34.25
CA MET A 1 26.85 30.95 -33.34
C MET A 1 28.02 30.55 -32.44
N PHE A 2 27.91 30.89 -31.15
CA PHE A 2 28.69 30.45 -29.98
C PHE A 2 30.22 30.56 -29.94
N MET A 3 30.69 31.54 -29.17
CA MET A 3 31.95 31.54 -28.42
C MET A 3 31.81 30.64 -27.17
N ALA A 4 32.87 29.93 -26.79
CA ALA A 4 33.06 29.41 -25.43
C ALA A 4 34.55 29.43 -25.07
N HIS A 5 34.89 30.27 -24.10
CA HIS A 5 36.16 30.32 -23.38
C HIS A 5 36.11 29.44 -22.13
N PRO A 6 37.28 29.04 -21.57
CA PRO A 6 37.38 28.13 -20.42
C PRO A 6 37.29 28.84 -19.05
N MET A 7 37.02 28.04 -18.01
CA MET A 7 36.89 28.39 -16.60
C MET A 7 38.19 28.85 -15.91
N ASP A 8 38.04 29.75 -14.92
CA ASP A 8 38.82 29.78 -13.67
C ASP A 8 37.95 30.41 -12.53
N PRO A 9 38.14 30.03 -11.23
CA PRO A 9 37.15 30.17 -10.17
C PRO A 9 37.34 31.38 -9.25
N SER A 10 36.19 31.76 -8.67
CA SER A 10 35.98 32.31 -7.32
C SER A 10 36.99 33.30 -6.74
N ASN A 11 36.60 34.57 -6.81
CA ASN A 11 37.09 35.67 -5.99
C ASN A 11 35.91 36.24 -5.19
N GLN A 12 35.90 36.14 -3.85
CA GLN A 12 35.28 37.15 -2.98
C GLN A 12 35.87 37.11 -1.55
N PRO A 13 35.88 38.27 -0.84
CA PRO A 13 36.81 38.58 0.23
C PRO A 13 36.21 38.42 1.63
N GLY A 14 37.10 38.37 2.62
CA GLY A 14 36.80 38.05 4.01
C GLY A 14 36.14 39.14 4.85
N SER A 15 35.80 38.74 6.08
CA SER A 15 35.58 39.60 7.26
C SER A 15 35.81 38.79 8.54
N THR A 16 36.30 39.50 9.56
CA THR A 16 36.94 39.12 10.84
C THR A 16 36.10 38.36 11.89
N PRO A 17 36.73 37.75 12.92
CA PRO A 17 36.06 37.03 14.00
C PRO A 17 35.76 37.92 15.22
N SER A 18 34.60 37.73 15.85
CA SER A 18 34.21 38.36 17.12
C SER A 18 33.84 37.30 18.15
N THR A 19 34.57 37.31 19.26
CA THR A 19 34.31 36.67 20.55
C THR A 19 32.91 36.99 21.08
N SER A 20 32.19 35.99 21.62
CA SER A 20 31.31 36.15 22.80
C SER A 20 30.86 34.81 23.37
N SER A 21 31.07 34.70 24.68
CA SER A 21 30.65 33.69 25.64
C SER A 21 29.13 33.58 25.78
N TYR A 22 28.61 32.36 25.95
CA TYR A 22 27.28 32.14 26.53
C TYR A 22 27.25 30.92 27.46
N THR A 23 26.76 31.16 28.66
CA THR A 23 26.66 30.28 29.84
C THR A 23 25.29 29.58 29.86
N PRO A 24 25.16 28.32 30.31
CA PRO A 24 23.85 27.67 30.43
C PRO A 24 23.07 28.12 31.70
N PRO A 25 21.72 28.16 31.66
CA PRO A 25 20.84 28.61 32.74
C PRO A 25 20.50 27.51 33.78
N PRO A 26 19.85 27.86 34.93
CA PRO A 26 19.98 27.14 36.20
C PRO A 26 18.88 26.10 36.50
N THR A 27 19.23 25.16 37.37
CA THR A 27 18.36 24.17 38.03
C THR A 27 17.55 24.77 39.19
N PRO A 28 16.32 24.28 39.45
CA PRO A 28 15.76 24.25 40.81
C PRO A 28 15.10 22.87 41.13
N PRO A 29 14.66 22.58 42.37
CA PRO A 29 15.31 21.57 43.21
C PRO A 29 14.48 20.30 43.45
N SER A 30 15.17 19.34 44.06
CA SER A 30 14.78 18.02 44.51
C SER A 30 13.56 17.98 45.43
N ASP A 31 12.80 16.89 45.34
CA ASP A 31 12.21 16.21 46.49
C ASP A 31 12.38 14.68 46.30
N GLU A 32 12.93 14.05 47.33
CA GLU A 32 13.12 12.60 47.48
C GLU A 32 11.81 11.96 47.95
N ASP A 33 11.39 10.82 47.36
CA ASP A 33 11.25 9.58 48.15
C ASP A 33 11.08 8.31 47.27
N ALA A 34 11.72 7.25 47.76
CA ALA A 34 11.60 5.81 47.52
C ALA A 34 10.83 5.25 46.31
N GLY A 35 11.56 4.48 45.49
CA GLY A 35 10.99 3.49 44.58
C GLY A 35 12.07 2.71 43.82
N ALA A 36 12.47 1.56 44.35
CA ALA A 36 13.44 0.65 43.76
C ALA A 36 13.09 0.29 42.29
N GLY A 37 14.01 0.57 41.36
CA GLY A 37 13.81 0.29 39.94
C GLY A 37 15.07 0.41 39.09
N ALA A 38 15.75 -0.73 38.91
CA ALA A 38 16.53 -1.13 37.74
C ALA A 38 17.28 -0.04 36.93
N ASN A 39 18.56 0.18 37.27
CA ASN A 39 19.54 0.72 36.32
C ASN A 39 19.84 -0.34 35.24
N THR A 40 19.17 -0.24 34.09
CA THR A 40 19.55 -0.97 32.87
C THR A 40 20.75 -0.25 32.23
N ALA A 41 21.94 -0.53 32.76
CA ALA A 41 23.18 -0.33 32.03
C ALA A 41 23.23 -1.34 30.90
N VAL A 42 23.41 -0.86 29.67
CA VAL A 42 23.58 -1.67 28.47
C VAL A 42 24.74 -2.65 28.69
N PRO A 43 24.52 -3.97 28.77
CA PRO A 43 25.61 -4.92 28.73
C PRO A 43 26.01 -5.05 27.26
N ALA A 44 27.29 -4.77 26.97
CA ALA A 44 27.94 -5.27 25.76
C ALA A 44 27.63 -6.77 25.66
N ALA A 45 26.84 -7.15 24.66
CA ALA A 45 26.38 -8.51 24.48
C ALA A 45 27.59 -9.44 24.44
N SER A 46 27.65 -10.27 25.47
CA SER A 46 28.52 -11.42 25.62
C SER A 46 28.46 -12.27 24.35
N VAL A 47 29.64 -12.43 23.74
CA VAL A 47 29.92 -13.50 22.79
C VAL A 47 29.48 -14.82 23.44
N PRO A 48 28.64 -15.65 22.81
CA PRO A 48 28.30 -16.94 23.36
C PRO A 48 29.57 -17.80 23.44
N PRO A 49 29.81 -18.55 24.53
CA PRO A 49 30.90 -19.51 24.57
C PRO A 49 30.57 -20.63 23.59
N ASP A 50 31.32 -20.70 22.48
CA ASP A 50 31.26 -21.85 21.57
C ASP A 50 31.49 -23.15 22.37
N PRO A 51 30.72 -24.22 22.11
CA PRO A 51 30.93 -25.51 22.75
C PRO A 51 32.27 -26.08 22.27
N GLN A 52 33.26 -26.06 23.16
CA GLN A 52 34.46 -26.91 23.15
C GLN A 52 35.01 -27.28 21.77
N SER A 53 35.57 -26.32 21.05
CA SER A 53 36.57 -26.63 20.02
C SER A 53 37.87 -27.04 20.71
N ASN A 54 37.94 -28.29 21.19
CA ASN A 54 39.17 -28.97 21.61
C ASN A 54 40.08 -29.25 20.39
N LEU A 55 40.56 -28.19 19.72
CA LEU A 55 41.47 -28.29 18.60
C LEU A 55 42.75 -27.50 18.90
N PRO A 56 43.94 -28.11 18.72
CA PRO A 56 45.20 -27.52 19.20
C PRO A 56 45.51 -26.17 18.56
N ILE A 57 45.84 -25.20 19.43
CA ILE A 57 46.45 -23.91 19.12
C ILE A 57 47.71 -24.13 18.27
N PRO A 58 47.99 -23.34 17.22
CA PRO A 58 49.07 -23.59 16.28
C PRO A 58 50.46 -23.19 16.83
N HIS A 59 50.79 -23.43 18.10
CA HIS A 59 52.14 -23.13 18.63
C HIS A 59 52.71 -24.19 19.56
N ILE A 60 51.99 -25.29 19.84
CA ILE A 60 52.54 -26.37 20.64
C ILE A 60 53.13 -27.38 19.68
N ALA A 61 54.46 -27.36 19.55
CA ALA A 61 55.20 -28.51 19.04
C ALA A 61 54.71 -29.72 19.84
N PRO A 62 54.10 -30.74 19.20
CA PRO A 62 53.82 -31.95 19.94
C PRO A 62 55.16 -32.46 20.45
N THR A 63 55.26 -32.77 21.74
CA THR A 63 56.29 -33.65 22.26
C THR A 63 56.09 -34.98 21.54
N ILE A 64 56.67 -35.10 20.35
CA ILE A 64 56.73 -36.34 19.61
C ILE A 64 57.57 -37.24 20.50
N VAL A 65 56.93 -38.23 21.11
CA VAL A 65 57.62 -39.41 21.62
C VAL A 65 58.31 -39.98 20.40
N THR A 66 59.58 -39.60 20.20
CA THR A 66 60.41 -40.12 19.12
C THR A 66 60.34 -41.64 19.24
N PRO A 67 59.72 -42.37 18.29
CA PRO A 67 59.86 -43.81 18.30
C PRO A 67 61.36 -44.11 18.22
N PRO A 68 61.86 -45.16 18.91
CA PRO A 68 63.26 -45.49 18.86
C PRO A 68 63.67 -45.59 17.40
N LEU A 69 64.67 -44.79 17.00
CA LEU A 69 65.26 -44.86 15.67
C LEU A 69 65.54 -46.34 15.42
N HIS A 70 64.83 -46.94 14.46
CA HIS A 70 65.04 -48.32 14.07
C HIS A 70 66.40 -48.40 13.38
N ALA A 71 67.45 -48.44 14.18
CA ALA A 71 68.81 -48.72 13.76
C ALA A 71 68.83 -50.19 13.38
N ASN A 72 68.96 -50.46 12.08
CA ASN A 72 69.08 -51.82 11.58
C ASN A 72 70.21 -52.53 12.35
N PRO A 73 69.92 -53.63 13.07
CA PRO A 73 70.93 -54.31 13.86
C PRO A 73 72.09 -54.74 12.95
N PRO A 74 73.36 -54.50 13.35
CA PRO A 74 74.49 -54.81 12.50
C PRO A 74 74.53 -56.32 12.21
N PHE A 75 74.58 -56.67 10.91
CA PHE A 75 74.68 -58.07 10.49
C PHE A 75 76.04 -58.66 10.93
N ASN A 76 76.01 -59.51 11.96
CA ASN A 76 77.22 -60.14 12.47
C ASN A 76 77.69 -61.26 11.54
N THR A 77 78.64 -60.91 10.70
CA THR A 77 79.15 -61.78 9.64
C THR A 77 79.94 -62.97 10.21
N HIS A 78 80.61 -62.79 11.35
CA HIS A 78 81.41 -63.82 12.01
C HIS A 78 80.55 -64.90 12.65
N GLN A 79 79.50 -64.52 13.40
CA GLN A 79 78.58 -65.52 13.98
C GLN A 79 77.86 -66.32 12.90
N PHE A 80 77.48 -65.68 11.80
CA PHE A 80 76.88 -66.38 10.66
C PHE A 80 77.84 -67.38 10.02
N PHE A 81 79.11 -67.01 9.86
CA PHE A 81 80.13 -67.91 9.32
C PHE A 81 80.40 -69.11 10.25
N VAL A 82 80.55 -68.87 11.56
CA VAL A 82 80.76 -69.94 12.57
C VAL A 82 79.57 -70.91 12.62
N ALA A 83 78.35 -70.44 12.38
CA ALA A 83 77.18 -71.31 12.27
C ALA A 83 77.19 -72.16 10.99
N LEU A 84 77.66 -71.61 9.87
CA LEU A 84 77.75 -72.30 8.58
C LEU A 84 78.90 -73.30 8.51
N GLU A 85 80.00 -73.05 9.20
CA GLU A 85 81.17 -73.95 9.25
C GLU A 85 80.85 -75.32 9.88
N LYS A 86 79.82 -75.39 10.72
CA LYS A 86 79.34 -76.65 11.33
C LYS A 86 78.64 -77.58 10.33
N SER A 87 78.16 -77.05 9.20
CA SER A 87 77.33 -77.80 8.24
C SER A 87 77.90 -77.82 6.81
N PHE A 88 78.85 -76.94 6.48
CA PHE A 88 79.45 -76.84 5.16
C PHE A 88 80.98 -76.71 5.21
N PRO A 89 81.70 -77.19 4.18
CA PRO A 89 83.13 -76.93 4.03
C PRO A 89 83.44 -75.42 4.01
N GLY A 90 84.53 -75.02 4.67
CA GLY A 90 84.97 -73.62 4.81
C GLY A 90 84.86 -72.72 3.56
N PRO A 91 85.28 -73.16 2.34
CA PRO A 91 85.16 -72.31 1.15
C PRO A 91 83.69 -72.07 0.73
N ILE A 92 82.79 -73.02 0.97
CA ILE A 92 81.36 -72.92 0.63
C ILE A 92 80.66 -72.00 1.65
N ALA A 93 80.96 -72.17 2.95
CA ALA A 93 80.45 -71.30 4.01
C ALA A 93 80.86 -69.83 3.79
N ALA A 94 82.11 -69.58 3.36
CA ALA A 94 82.61 -68.24 3.06
C ALA A 94 81.87 -67.60 1.87
N ASN A 95 81.61 -68.36 0.81
CA ASN A 95 80.87 -67.88 -0.35
C ASN A 95 79.40 -67.57 0.00
N LEU A 96 78.73 -68.44 0.76
CA LEU A 96 77.35 -68.23 1.17
C LEU A 96 77.20 -66.99 2.06
N MET A 97 78.17 -66.74 2.95
CA MET A 97 78.23 -65.52 3.76
C MET A 97 78.40 -64.26 2.90
N ARG A 98 79.27 -64.28 1.88
CA ARG A 98 79.44 -63.11 1.00
C ARG A 98 78.18 -62.83 0.19
N VAL A 99 77.51 -63.87 -0.32
CA VAL A 99 76.26 -63.74 -1.09
C VAL A 99 75.13 -63.22 -0.20
N SER A 100 74.97 -63.76 1.02
CA SER A 100 73.92 -63.30 1.94
C SER A 100 74.15 -61.85 2.38
N ARG A 101 75.40 -61.47 2.66
CA ARG A 101 75.77 -60.07 2.95
C ARG A 101 75.45 -59.15 1.77
N ALA A 102 75.78 -59.55 0.54
CA ALA A 102 75.51 -58.75 -0.66
C ALA A 102 74.00 -58.56 -0.88
N LEU A 103 73.20 -59.63 -0.74
CA LEU A 103 71.74 -59.57 -0.84
C LEU A 103 71.15 -58.65 0.23
N LEU A 104 71.63 -58.77 1.47
CA LEU A 104 71.13 -57.96 2.58
C LEU A 104 71.44 -56.47 2.36
N VAL A 105 72.65 -56.14 1.92
CA VAL A 105 73.04 -54.76 1.58
C VAL A 105 72.20 -54.20 0.42
N ASP A 106 71.95 -54.99 -0.63
CA ASP A 106 71.08 -54.57 -1.74
C ASP A 106 69.65 -54.27 -1.28
N ARG A 107 69.05 -55.19 -0.50
CA ARG A 107 67.66 -55.04 -0.02
C ARG A 107 67.52 -53.90 0.97
N ILE A 108 68.48 -53.74 1.90
CA ILE A 108 68.51 -52.58 2.82
C ILE A 108 68.72 -51.28 2.03
N GLY A 109 69.59 -51.29 1.01
CA GLY A 109 69.83 -50.13 0.16
C GLY A 109 68.60 -49.73 -0.68
N ARG A 110 67.77 -50.70 -1.09
CA ARG A 110 66.46 -50.45 -1.71
C ARG A 110 65.47 -49.90 -0.70
N VAL A 111 65.28 -50.58 0.43
CA VAL A 111 64.37 -50.13 1.50
C VAL A 111 64.74 -48.73 1.98
N ARG A 112 66.01 -48.37 2.11
CA ARG A 112 66.43 -47.02 2.52
C ARG A 112 66.12 -45.94 1.48
N ARG A 113 66.05 -46.28 0.19
CA ARG A 113 65.66 -45.35 -0.88
C ARG A 113 64.14 -45.20 -0.97
N ASP A 114 63.41 -46.29 -0.75
CA ASP A 114 61.95 -46.33 -0.82
C ASP A 114 61.29 -45.91 0.52
N ALA A 115 62.02 -46.02 1.64
CA ALA A 115 61.57 -45.58 2.95
C ALA A 115 61.68 -44.06 3.05
N LEU A 116 60.53 -43.44 3.29
CA LEU A 116 60.45 -42.03 3.65
C LEU A 116 61.16 -41.80 4.98
N THR A 117 62.08 -40.84 4.98
CA THR A 117 62.74 -40.44 6.22
C THR A 117 61.74 -39.74 7.13
N VAL A 118 61.90 -39.91 8.45
CA VAL A 118 61.05 -39.24 9.45
C VAL A 118 60.99 -37.72 9.21
N LYS A 119 62.13 -37.13 8.79
CA LYS A 119 62.23 -35.71 8.45
C LYS A 119 61.33 -35.30 7.28
N ASP A 120 61.19 -36.15 6.26
CA ASP A 120 60.35 -35.85 5.09
C ASP A 120 58.87 -35.89 5.46
N LEU A 121 58.48 -36.90 6.27
CA LEU A 121 57.13 -36.99 6.83
C LEU A 121 56.78 -35.78 7.69
N GLU A 122 57.70 -35.33 8.56
CA GLU A 122 57.52 -34.13 9.40
C GLU A 122 57.37 -32.86 8.56
N SER A 123 58.16 -32.71 7.49
CA SER A 123 58.07 -31.58 6.57
C SER A 123 56.72 -31.54 5.86
N GLN A 124 56.26 -32.68 5.33
CA GLN A 124 54.97 -32.78 4.67
C GLN A 124 53.81 -32.54 5.65
N ALA A 125 53.91 -33.07 6.87
CA ALA A 125 52.93 -32.82 7.93
C ALA A 125 52.84 -31.33 8.31
N TYR A 126 53.97 -30.60 8.31
CA TYR A 126 53.97 -29.16 8.54
C TYR A 126 53.23 -28.40 7.43
N LEU A 127 53.52 -28.71 6.16
CA LEU A 127 52.83 -28.08 5.02
C LEU A 127 51.33 -28.36 5.05
N PHE A 128 50.94 -29.60 5.35
CA PHE A 128 49.53 -29.96 5.47
C PHE A 128 48.85 -29.20 6.61
N LYS A 129 49.52 -29.08 7.76
CA LYS A 129 49.01 -28.31 8.90
C LYS A 129 48.87 -26.82 8.57
N ALA A 130 49.82 -26.25 7.82
CA ALA A 130 49.75 -24.88 7.35
C ALA A 130 48.55 -24.68 6.42
N ALA A 131 48.39 -25.54 5.40
CA ALA A 131 47.26 -25.48 4.47
C ALA A 131 45.91 -25.68 5.18
N LEU A 132 45.82 -26.58 6.15
CA LEU A 132 44.61 -26.73 6.97
C LEU A 132 44.31 -25.49 7.82
N SER A 133 45.34 -24.84 8.36
CA SER A 133 45.17 -23.61 9.12
C SER A 133 44.67 -22.47 8.24
N GLU A 134 45.18 -22.37 7.00
CA GLU A 134 44.75 -21.40 6.00
C GLU A 134 43.32 -21.66 5.52
N LEU A 135 42.97 -22.91 5.21
CA LEU A 135 41.60 -23.26 4.83
C LEU A 135 40.60 -22.97 5.96
N ARG A 136 40.99 -23.22 7.22
CA ARG A 136 40.14 -22.94 8.37
C ARG A 136 39.92 -21.44 8.54
N THR A 137 40.95 -20.61 8.39
CA THR A 137 40.81 -19.16 8.48
C THR A 137 40.00 -18.63 7.31
N GLU A 138 40.25 -19.09 6.08
CA GLU A 138 39.49 -18.71 4.89
C GLU A 138 38.00 -19.06 5.04
N THR A 139 37.67 -20.30 5.43
CA THR A 139 36.29 -20.72 5.67
C THR A 139 35.63 -19.87 6.76
N SER A 140 36.34 -19.62 7.86
CA SER A 140 35.83 -18.83 8.97
C SER A 140 35.59 -17.36 8.57
N LEU A 141 36.43 -16.80 7.71
CA LEU A 141 36.25 -15.46 7.16
C LEU A 141 35.09 -15.40 6.18
N LEU A 142 34.95 -16.40 5.31
CA LEU A 142 33.83 -16.50 4.37
C LEU A 142 32.49 -16.58 5.10
N THR A 143 32.36 -17.45 6.10
CA THR A 143 31.12 -17.55 6.90
C THR A 143 30.80 -16.24 7.63
N ARG A 144 31.81 -15.54 8.18
CA ARG A 144 31.60 -14.22 8.82
C ARG A 144 31.17 -13.16 7.81
N ASN A 145 31.78 -13.15 6.63
CA ASN A 145 31.43 -12.23 5.55
C ASN A 145 29.99 -12.47 5.05
N GLU A 146 29.63 -13.73 4.81
CA GLU A 146 28.27 -14.12 4.39
C GLU A 146 27.23 -13.76 5.46
N THR A 147 27.53 -14.02 6.73
CA THR A 147 26.65 -13.62 7.84
C THR A 147 26.47 -12.10 7.90
N ALA A 148 27.54 -11.33 7.68
CA ALA A 148 27.46 -9.87 7.63
C ALA A 148 26.64 -9.39 6.43
N ALA A 149 26.85 -9.97 5.24
CA ALA A 149 26.10 -9.66 4.04
C ALA A 149 24.60 -9.97 4.20
N MET A 150 24.26 -11.14 4.74
CA MET A 150 22.88 -11.55 5.02
C MET A 150 22.20 -10.62 6.03
N ARG A 151 22.91 -10.19 7.08
CA ARG A 151 22.38 -9.20 8.05
C ARG A 151 22.09 -7.86 7.38
N THR A 152 22.99 -7.38 6.54
CA THR A 152 22.78 -6.14 5.77
C THR A 152 21.59 -6.26 4.84
N ALA A 153 21.49 -7.34 4.06
CA ALA A 153 20.37 -7.59 3.16
C ALA A 153 19.04 -7.66 3.91
N THR A 154 19.01 -8.38 5.05
CA THR A 154 17.81 -8.45 5.91
C THR A 154 17.43 -7.06 6.45
N SER A 155 18.41 -6.24 6.84
CA SER A 155 18.15 -4.88 7.32
C SER A 155 17.60 -3.96 6.22
N SER A 156 18.07 -4.12 4.98
CA SER A 156 17.55 -3.39 3.81
C SER A 156 16.10 -3.79 3.54
N LEU A 157 15.84 -5.09 3.47
CA LEU A 157 14.50 -5.61 3.21
C LEU A 157 13.49 -5.15 4.27
N ARG A 158 13.88 -5.11 5.55
CA ARG A 158 13.03 -4.55 6.61
C ARG A 158 12.69 -3.09 6.37
N ARG A 159 13.66 -2.26 5.99
CA ARG A 159 13.41 -0.84 5.67
C ARG A 159 12.49 -0.68 4.46
N GLU A 160 12.64 -1.53 3.45
CA GLU A 160 11.76 -1.53 2.27
C GLU A 160 10.33 -1.93 2.64
N VAL A 161 10.16 -2.94 3.50
CA VAL A 161 8.84 -3.34 4.01
C VAL A 161 8.21 -2.22 4.86
N ASP A 162 8.98 -1.58 5.73
CA ASP A 162 8.49 -0.47 6.55
C ASP A 162 8.10 0.74 5.69
N ALA A 163 8.92 1.05 4.67
CA ALA A 163 8.62 2.11 3.70
C ALA A 163 7.35 1.80 2.90
N LEU A 164 7.19 0.56 2.44
CA LEU A 164 6.00 0.12 1.71
C LEU A 164 4.75 0.16 2.58
N ASN A 165 4.85 -0.29 3.84
CA ASN A 165 3.76 -0.21 4.81
C ASN A 165 3.36 1.24 5.11
N GLY A 166 4.35 2.14 5.21
CA GLY A 166 4.11 3.58 5.33
C GLY A 166 3.31 4.13 4.15
N ARG A 167 3.75 3.85 2.93
CA ARG A 167 3.05 4.27 1.69
C ARG A 167 1.65 3.71 1.61
N MET A 168 1.47 2.41 1.88
CA MET A 168 0.14 1.78 1.85
C MET A 168 -0.82 2.45 2.85
N LYS A 169 -0.35 2.82 4.04
CA LYS A 169 -1.18 3.53 5.03
C LYS A 169 -1.54 4.94 4.57
N GLU A 170 -0.59 5.65 3.96
CA GLU A 170 -0.82 6.98 3.38
C GLU A 170 -1.83 6.91 2.22
N ASP A 171 -1.67 5.95 1.31
CA ASP A 171 -2.57 5.73 0.19
C ASP A 171 -3.99 5.39 0.67
N VAL A 172 -4.11 4.50 1.66
CA VAL A 172 -5.41 4.16 2.27
C VAL A 172 -6.03 5.37 2.97
N ALA A 173 -5.24 6.18 3.68
CA ALA A 173 -5.73 7.39 4.33
C ALA A 173 -6.20 8.43 3.30
N THR A 174 -5.45 8.59 2.21
CA THR A 174 -5.77 9.48 1.09
C THR A 174 -7.06 9.04 0.41
N LEU A 175 -7.17 7.76 0.03
CA LEU A 175 -8.37 7.20 -0.58
C LEU A 175 -9.59 7.34 0.34
N LYS A 176 -9.42 7.10 1.64
CA LYS A 176 -10.49 7.30 2.62
C LYS A 176 -10.94 8.76 2.65
N HIS A 177 -10.00 9.71 2.64
CA HIS A 177 -10.32 11.13 2.64
C HIS A 177 -11.02 11.56 1.35
N GLU A 178 -10.53 11.08 0.20
CA GLU A 178 -11.13 11.34 -1.11
C GLU A 178 -12.56 10.83 -1.20
N ILE A 179 -12.81 9.60 -0.75
CA ILE A 179 -14.17 9.02 -0.69
C ILE A 179 -15.07 9.81 0.26
N GLN A 180 -14.58 10.21 1.44
CA GLN A 180 -15.35 11.03 2.37
C GLN A 180 -15.73 12.37 1.75
N MET A 181 -14.78 13.02 1.09
CA MET A 181 -15.01 14.27 0.38
C MET A 181 -16.02 14.10 -0.77
N GLU A 182 -15.91 13.03 -1.57
CA GLU A 182 -16.87 12.76 -2.65
C GLU A 182 -18.28 12.51 -2.10
N VAL A 183 -18.40 11.71 -1.03
CA VAL A 183 -19.70 11.41 -0.41
C VAL A 183 -20.32 12.68 0.18
N ASP A 184 -19.54 13.51 0.87
CA ASP A 184 -20.02 14.77 1.43
C ASP A 184 -20.39 15.77 0.32
N SER A 185 -19.62 15.81 -0.77
CA SER A 185 -19.92 16.61 -1.96
C SER A 185 -21.24 16.20 -2.60
N ARG A 186 -21.43 14.90 -2.89
CA ARG A 186 -22.69 14.37 -3.44
C ARG A 186 -23.88 14.61 -2.52
N LYS A 187 -23.69 14.46 -1.21
CA LYS A 187 -24.72 14.74 -0.21
C LYS A 187 -25.07 16.22 -0.17
N ASN A 188 -24.09 17.11 -0.31
CA ASN A 188 -24.31 18.56 -0.38
C ASN A 188 -25.02 18.95 -1.68
N GLU A 189 -24.62 18.37 -2.81
CA GLU A 189 -25.28 18.55 -4.11
C GLU A 189 -26.75 18.12 -4.04
N SER A 190 -27.04 16.91 -3.56
CA SER A 190 -28.43 16.45 -3.40
C SER A 190 -29.25 17.34 -2.46
N LYS A 191 -28.64 17.87 -1.39
CA LYS A 191 -29.33 18.83 -0.49
C LYS A 191 -29.59 20.17 -1.18
N ASN A 192 -28.67 20.65 -2.01
CA ASN A 192 -28.84 21.88 -2.75
C ASN A 192 -29.92 21.73 -3.83
N ASP A 193 -29.99 20.58 -4.50
CA ASP A 193 -31.05 20.26 -5.46
C ASP A 193 -32.42 20.22 -4.78
N LEU A 194 -32.53 19.59 -3.61
CA LEU A 194 -33.77 19.59 -2.83
C LEU A 194 -34.20 21.00 -2.43
N LYS A 195 -33.28 21.84 -1.96
CA LYS A 195 -33.57 23.25 -1.65
C LYS A 195 -33.99 24.03 -2.88
N LYS A 196 -33.37 23.76 -4.03
CA LYS A 196 -33.73 24.41 -5.30
C LYS A 196 -35.15 24.04 -5.70
N LEU A 197 -35.52 22.77 -5.60
CA LEU A 197 -36.89 22.31 -5.84
C LEU A 197 -37.88 22.95 -4.87
N ASP A 198 -37.52 23.10 -3.60
CA ASP A 198 -38.37 23.76 -2.59
C ASP A 198 -38.64 25.23 -2.95
N ILE A 199 -37.60 25.96 -3.38
CA ILE A 199 -37.73 27.34 -3.86
C ILE A 199 -38.59 27.40 -5.14
N GLU A 200 -38.37 26.51 -6.10
CA GLU A 200 -39.16 26.44 -7.34
C GLU A 200 -40.64 26.15 -7.04
N ILE A 201 -40.93 25.27 -6.08
CA ILE A 201 -42.29 24.98 -5.62
C ILE A 201 -42.91 26.24 -5.00
N GLU A 202 -42.21 26.93 -4.10
CA GLU A 202 -42.70 28.16 -3.48
C GLU A 202 -42.97 29.26 -4.52
N GLU A 203 -42.09 29.42 -5.50
CA GLU A 203 -42.26 30.36 -6.61
C GLU A 203 -43.51 30.01 -7.44
N LEU A 204 -43.70 28.73 -7.79
CA LEU A 204 -44.88 28.26 -8.51
C LEU A 204 -46.17 28.49 -7.74
N LEU A 205 -46.17 28.22 -6.43
CA LEU A 205 -47.29 28.50 -5.54
C LEU A 205 -47.63 29.99 -5.53
N ASN A 206 -46.63 30.86 -5.31
CA ASN A 206 -46.83 32.30 -5.32
C ASN A 206 -47.37 32.80 -6.67
N LYS A 207 -46.78 32.36 -7.78
CA LYS A 207 -47.21 32.71 -9.14
C LYS A 207 -48.66 32.25 -9.40
N SER A 208 -49.04 31.06 -8.94
CA SER A 208 -50.40 30.55 -9.07
C SER A 208 -51.40 31.37 -8.26
N PHE A 209 -51.03 31.78 -7.05
CA PHE A 209 -51.88 32.60 -6.18
C PHE A 209 -52.10 34.00 -6.75
N VAL A 210 -51.04 34.64 -7.27
CA VAL A 210 -51.15 35.94 -7.95
C VAL A 210 -52.04 35.83 -9.18
N ASN A 211 -51.83 34.82 -10.03
CA ASN A 211 -52.65 34.61 -11.23
C ASN A 211 -54.12 34.33 -10.86
N LEU A 212 -54.39 33.61 -9.77
CA LEU A 212 -55.75 33.40 -9.27
C LEU A 212 -56.39 34.72 -8.79
N GLY A 213 -55.60 35.61 -8.17
CA GLY A 213 -56.04 36.96 -7.78
C GLY A 213 -56.36 37.83 -9.00
N GLU A 214 -55.53 37.80 -10.04
CA GLU A 214 -55.78 38.48 -11.32
C GLU A 214 -57.02 37.93 -12.00
N LEU A 215 -57.18 36.60 -12.10
CA LEU A 215 -58.38 35.97 -12.66
C LEU A 215 -59.64 36.38 -11.89
N ARG A 216 -59.60 36.38 -10.56
CA ARG A 216 -60.74 36.83 -9.74
C ARG A 216 -61.09 38.28 -10.02
N THR A 217 -60.09 39.15 -10.13
CA THR A 217 -60.28 40.57 -10.46
C THR A 217 -60.84 40.73 -11.87
N SER A 218 -60.34 39.97 -12.84
CA SER A 218 -60.85 39.96 -14.22
C SER A 218 -62.30 39.47 -14.30
N ILE A 219 -62.72 38.55 -13.44
CA ILE A 219 -64.11 38.10 -13.33
C ILE A 219 -64.98 39.22 -12.74
N GLU A 220 -64.49 39.93 -11.72
CA GLU A 220 -65.20 41.07 -11.15
C GLU A 220 -65.35 42.21 -12.17
N GLU A 221 -64.30 42.52 -12.92
CA GLU A 221 -64.34 43.48 -14.02
C GLU A 221 -65.32 43.03 -15.13
N SER A 222 -65.24 41.77 -15.56
CA SER A 222 -66.15 41.20 -16.57
C SER A 222 -67.61 41.23 -16.11
N ARG A 223 -67.87 40.98 -14.81
CA ARG A 223 -69.21 41.12 -14.23
C ARG A 223 -69.71 42.56 -14.32
N TRP A 224 -68.85 43.55 -14.04
CA TRP A 224 -69.21 44.97 -14.12
C TRP A 224 -69.49 45.43 -15.55
N GLU A 225 -68.66 45.02 -16.50
CA GLU A 225 -68.83 45.34 -17.91
C GLU A 225 -70.11 44.70 -18.47
N ASN A 226 -70.36 43.43 -18.17
CA ASN A 226 -71.59 42.74 -18.56
C ASN A 226 -72.84 43.36 -17.93
N MET A 227 -72.78 43.78 -16.66
CA MET A 227 -73.86 44.50 -15.99
C MET A 227 -74.14 45.85 -16.67
N ARG A 228 -73.09 46.62 -16.98
CA ARG A 228 -73.24 47.90 -17.69
C ARG A 228 -73.85 47.72 -19.08
N LYS A 229 -73.37 46.73 -19.83
CA LYS A 229 -73.84 46.43 -21.19
C LYS A 229 -75.29 45.94 -21.21
N SER A 230 -75.70 45.12 -20.24
CA SER A 230 -77.09 44.68 -20.11
C SER A 230 -78.03 45.84 -19.75
N VAL A 231 -77.64 46.72 -18.82
CA VAL A 231 -78.40 47.92 -18.45
C VAL A 231 -78.54 48.88 -19.65
N ALA A 232 -77.47 49.10 -20.41
CA ALA A 232 -77.51 49.94 -21.62
C ALA A 232 -78.43 49.33 -22.69
N ALA A 233 -78.39 48.02 -22.90
CA ALA A 233 -79.27 47.34 -23.84
C ALA A 233 -80.76 47.45 -23.46
N LEU A 234 -81.09 47.25 -22.17
CA LEU A 234 -82.46 47.44 -21.66
C LEU A 234 -82.95 48.87 -21.85
N THR A 235 -82.10 49.85 -21.55
CA THR A 235 -82.42 51.27 -21.72
C THR A 235 -82.63 51.60 -23.20
N GLY A 236 -81.73 51.17 -24.08
CA GLY A 236 -81.88 51.33 -25.53
C GLY A 236 -83.13 50.65 -26.08
N PHE A 237 -83.49 49.46 -25.58
CA PHE A 237 -84.73 48.76 -25.94
C PHE A 237 -85.97 49.56 -25.53
N LEU A 238 -85.98 50.14 -24.33
CA LEU A 238 -87.06 51.01 -23.87
C LEU A 238 -87.21 52.27 -24.76
N PHE A 239 -86.10 52.93 -25.08
CA PHE A 239 -86.11 54.08 -26.01
C PHE A 239 -86.58 53.67 -27.41
N LEU A 240 -86.17 52.52 -27.93
CA LEU A 240 -86.66 51.99 -29.20
C LEU A 240 -88.17 51.77 -29.18
N ILE A 241 -88.74 51.25 -28.09
CA ILE A 241 -90.19 51.09 -27.94
C ILE A 241 -90.87 52.47 -28.02
N VAL A 242 -90.40 53.46 -27.25
CA VAL A 242 -90.98 54.82 -27.25
C VAL A 242 -90.89 55.47 -28.63
N ILE A 243 -89.72 55.42 -29.27
CA ILE A 243 -89.52 55.95 -30.62
C ILE A 243 -90.38 55.19 -31.64
N SER A 244 -90.47 53.86 -31.54
CA SER A 244 -91.32 53.07 -32.43
C SER A 244 -92.79 53.45 -32.27
N MET A 245 -93.23 53.77 -31.05
CA MET A 245 -94.58 54.20 -30.75
C MET A 245 -94.85 55.61 -31.31
N GLU A 246 -93.89 56.54 -31.18
CA GLU A 246 -93.95 57.89 -31.76
C GLU A 246 -93.86 57.88 -33.31
N LEU A 247 -93.03 57.01 -33.90
CA LEU A 247 -92.93 56.84 -35.35
C LEU A 247 -94.15 56.11 -35.93
N PHE A 248 -94.77 55.18 -35.20
CA PHE A 248 -96.07 54.58 -35.58
C PHE A 248 -97.24 55.55 -35.38
N VAL A 249 -97.17 56.46 -34.40
CA VAL A 249 -98.17 57.53 -34.21
C VAL A 249 -98.02 58.64 -35.27
N SER A 250 -96.83 58.81 -35.86
CA SER A 250 -96.57 59.81 -36.92
C SER A 250 -96.88 59.38 -38.36
N LYS A 251 -97.63 58.28 -38.58
CA LYS A 251 -98.27 57.98 -39.88
C LYS A 251 -99.66 57.34 -39.71
N PRO A 252 -100.75 57.95 -40.19
CA PRO A 252 -102.06 57.30 -40.20
C PRO A 252 -102.37 56.62 -41.54
N LYS A 253 -102.74 55.32 -41.55
CA LYS A 253 -103.97 54.79 -42.17
C LYS A 253 -104.16 53.24 -42.12
N LYS A 254 -105.35 52.87 -41.59
CA LYS A 254 -106.37 51.83 -41.94
C LYS A 254 -105.94 50.37 -42.23
N SER A 255 -106.39 49.34 -41.49
CA SER A 255 -107.74 48.68 -41.41
C SER A 255 -108.06 47.85 -42.68
N ALA A 256 -108.51 46.58 -42.70
CA ALA A 256 -109.46 45.83 -41.85
C ALA A 256 -109.35 44.27 -42.00
N ASN A 257 -109.99 43.56 -41.05
CA ASN A 257 -110.22 42.11 -40.73
C ASN A 257 -111.25 41.41 -41.70
N PRO A 258 -111.84 40.18 -41.52
CA PRO A 258 -111.68 39.05 -40.56
C PRO A 258 -111.88 37.58 -41.09
N SER A 259 -111.71 36.56 -40.23
CA SER A 259 -112.69 35.45 -39.97
C SER A 259 -112.14 34.36 -39.02
N ALA A 260 -112.90 34.08 -37.94
CA ALA A 260 -112.76 32.97 -36.97
C ALA A 260 -113.45 31.66 -37.50
N PRO A 261 -113.67 30.51 -36.79
CA PRO A 261 -113.83 30.25 -35.33
C PRO A 261 -113.21 28.89 -34.79
N PRO A 262 -113.43 28.48 -33.50
CA PRO A 262 -112.56 27.60 -32.67
C PRO A 262 -113.20 26.21 -32.40
N PRO A 263 -113.02 25.44 -31.27
CA PRO A 263 -112.03 25.35 -30.17
C PRO A 263 -111.57 23.89 -29.85
N LYS A 264 -110.75 23.65 -28.79
CA LYS A 264 -111.01 22.68 -27.69
C LYS A 264 -109.83 22.52 -26.70
N ALA A 265 -110.20 22.40 -25.43
CA ALA A 265 -109.37 22.02 -24.28
C ALA A 265 -108.96 20.54 -24.33
N GLU A 266 -107.99 20.11 -23.49
CA GLU A 266 -108.12 19.05 -22.47
C GLU A 266 -106.74 18.46 -22.03
N VAL A 267 -106.65 18.18 -20.72
CA VAL A 267 -105.83 17.19 -19.97
C VAL A 267 -104.42 17.53 -19.41
N LEU A 268 -104.33 17.25 -18.11
CA LEU A 268 -103.24 17.27 -17.13
C LEU A 268 -102.42 15.91 -17.17
N PRO A 269 -101.68 15.45 -16.13
CA PRO A 269 -100.29 14.94 -16.10
C PRO A 269 -100.28 13.38 -15.98
N PRO A 270 -99.37 12.63 -15.27
CA PRO A 270 -98.04 12.89 -14.68
C PRO A 270 -96.98 11.79 -14.99
N GLY A 271 -95.76 11.97 -14.45
CA GLY A 271 -95.13 10.85 -13.74
C GLY A 271 -93.86 10.21 -14.34
N ALA A 272 -92.81 10.28 -13.50
CA ALA A 272 -91.99 9.16 -13.06
C ALA A 272 -90.71 8.78 -13.83
N GLY A 273 -89.61 8.78 -13.04
CA GLY A 273 -88.48 7.85 -13.15
C GLY A 273 -87.40 8.26 -14.15
N GLY A 274 -86.12 8.38 -13.81
CA GLY A 274 -85.42 7.90 -12.64
C GLY A 274 -84.02 7.40 -13.04
N ALA A 275 -83.02 7.97 -12.36
CA ALA A 275 -81.81 7.31 -11.86
C ALA A 275 -80.63 6.94 -12.78
N ALA A 276 -79.49 6.86 -12.07
CA ALA A 276 -78.15 6.33 -12.39
C ALA A 276 -77.23 7.29 -13.17
N LEU A 277 -76.28 8.01 -12.55
CA LEU A 277 -75.14 7.58 -11.70
C LEU A 277 -74.33 6.42 -12.30
N GLY A 278 -73.06 6.71 -12.61
CA GLY A 278 -72.00 5.73 -12.87
C GLY A 278 -70.87 6.38 -13.68
N TYR A 279 -69.90 7.03 -13.04
CA TYR A 279 -68.63 6.47 -12.53
C TYR A 279 -67.46 6.62 -13.52
N ILE A 280 -66.59 7.58 -13.17
CA ILE A 280 -65.13 7.61 -13.28
C ILE A 280 -64.40 6.32 -13.71
N ALA A 281 -63.43 6.48 -14.62
CA ALA A 281 -62.18 5.72 -14.63
C ALA A 281 -61.04 6.55 -15.24
N SER A 282 -60.03 6.80 -14.39
CA SER A 282 -58.65 7.23 -14.73
C SER A 282 -57.87 6.13 -15.47
N VAL A 283 -56.59 6.45 -15.80
CA VAL A 283 -55.43 5.60 -16.23
C VAL A 283 -55.17 5.79 -17.76
N LEU A 284 -54.00 6.17 -18.31
CA LEU A 284 -52.61 6.35 -17.85
C LEU A 284 -51.76 6.96 -19.02
N HIS A 285 -50.70 7.68 -18.68
CA HIS A 285 -49.53 8.12 -19.48
C HIS A 285 -48.76 6.95 -20.18
N PRO A 286 -47.58 7.15 -20.84
CA PRO A 286 -47.24 7.79 -22.11
C PRO A 286 -46.56 6.79 -23.10
N CYS A 287 -46.06 7.27 -24.24
CA CYS A 287 -44.97 6.63 -25.00
C CYS A 287 -43.76 7.56 -25.01
#